data_AF-A0A0L7QZX7-F1
#
_entry.id   AF-A0A0L7QZX7-F1
#
_cell.length_a   1.000
_cell.length_b   1.000
_cell.length_c   1.000
_cell.angle_alpha   90.00
_cell.angle_beta   90.00
_cell.angle_gamma   90.00
#
_symmetry.space_group_name_H-M   'P 1'
#
loop_
_entity.id
_entity.type
_entity.pdbx_description
1 polymer ?
#
loop_
_entity_poly.entity_id
_entity_poly.type
_entity_poly.pdbx_seq_one_letter_code
_entity_poly.pdbx_strand_id
1 'polypeptide(L)' 'LHSATVVQMLLRIFQWEQREHPPYSSDLSPCHFHVFDQMRNDRTGKNFCTDDE' A
#
# COMPACT_ATOMS: atom_id res chain seq x y z
N LEU A 1 -7.64 0.91 8.64
CA LEU A 1 -7.85 2.18 9.37
C LEU A 1 -6.71 3.15 9.05
N HIS A 2 -6.70 3.77 7.87
CA HIS A 2 -5.69 4.79 7.49
C HIS A 2 -6.21 6.22 7.71
N SER A 3 -7.49 6.38 8.02
CA SER A 3 -8.16 7.68 8.21
C SER A 3 -8.19 8.15 9.67
N ALA A 4 -7.28 7.65 10.52
CA ALA A 4 -7.20 8.08 11.92
C ALA A 4 -6.79 9.55 12.02
N THR A 5 -7.25 10.25 13.07
CA THR A 5 -7.03 11.69 13.26
C THR A 5 -5.55 12.08 13.25
N VAL A 6 -4.69 11.24 13.82
CA VAL A 6 -3.24 11.48 13.82
C VAL A 6 -2.65 11.47 12.40
N VAL A 7 -3.11 10.56 11.52
CA VAL A 7 -2.65 10.47 10.13
C VAL A 7 -3.10 11.70 9.34
N GLN A 8 -4.35 12.13 9.52
CA GLN A 8 -4.89 13.33 8.87
C GLN A 8 -4.17 14.62 9.33
N MET A 9 -3.79 14.70 10.60
CA MET A 9 -3.00 15.81 11.12
C MET A 9 -1.61 15.85 10.48
N LEU A 10 -0.93 14.71 10.39
CA LEU A 10 0.40 14.62 9.77
C LEU A 10 0.37 15.00 8.29
N LEU A 11 -0.63 14.53 7.52
CA LEU A 11 -0.80 14.91 6.11
C LEU A 11 -0.90 16.42 5.93
N ARG A 12 -1.60 17.13 6.82
CA ARG A 12 -1.70 18.59 6.79
C ARG A 12 -0.39 19.28 7.13
N ILE A 13 0.35 18.79 8.13
CA ILE A 13 1.67 19.33 8.51
C ILE A 13 2.66 19.21 7.35
N PHE A 14 2.68 18.06 6.68
CA PHE A 14 3.53 17.82 5.52
C PHE A 14 3.00 18.45 4.22
N GLN A 15 1.81 19.06 4.25
CA GLN A 15 1.12 19.64 3.09
C GLN A 15 0.92 18.63 1.95
N TRP A 16 0.67 17.36 2.30
CA TRP A 16 0.44 16.31 1.34
C TRP A 16 -1.04 16.22 0.98
N GLU A 17 -1.32 16.28 -0.32
CA GLU A 17 -2.67 16.10 -0.83
C GLU A 17 -3.05 14.61 -0.80
N GLN A 18 -4.16 14.30 -0.12
CA GLN A 18 -4.75 12.97 -0.18
C GLN A 18 -5.63 12.86 -1.43
N ARG A 19 -5.28 11.94 -2.34
CA ARG A 19 -6.14 11.58 -3.47
C ARG A 19 -7.40 10.86 -2.98
N GLU A 20 -8.55 11.16 -3.59
CA GLU A 20 -9.78 10.42 -3.33
C GLU A 20 -9.63 8.98 -3.82
N HIS A 21 -9.96 8.02 -2.95
CA HIS A 21 -9.90 6.60 -3.27
C HIS A 21 -11.21 5.94 -2.86
N PRO A 22 -11.91 5.24 -3.78
CA PRO A 22 -13.16 4.59 -3.43
C PRO A 22 -12.92 3.38 -2.51
N PRO A 23 -13.90 3.01 -1.68
CA PRO A 23 -13.78 1.81 -0.85
C PRO A 23 -13.66 0.56 -1.72
N TYR A 24 -12.79 -0.37 -1.30
CA TYR A 24 -12.53 -1.66 -1.96
C TYR A 24 -12.01 -1.60 -3.41
N SER A 25 -11.42 -0.47 -3.84
CA SER A 25 -10.89 -0.33 -5.21
C SER A 25 -9.41 -0.69 -5.33
N SER A 26 -9.04 -1.93 -4.95
CA SER A 26 -7.65 -2.38 -5.07
C SER A 26 -7.11 -2.30 -6.51
N ASP A 27 -7.98 -2.47 -7.52
CA ASP A 27 -7.62 -2.34 -8.95
C ASP A 27 -7.22 -0.91 -9.37
N LEU A 28 -7.56 0.11 -8.57
CA LEU A 28 -7.22 1.50 -8.87
C LEU A 28 -5.90 1.93 -8.25
N SER A 29 -5.33 1.13 -7.34
CA SER A 29 -4.08 1.47 -6.68
C SER A 29 -2.89 0.90 -7.47
N PRO A 30 -1.98 1.75 -7.99
CA PRO A 30 -0.80 1.29 -8.73
C PRO A 30 0.04 0.28 -7.96
N CYS A 31 0.13 0.42 -6.64
CA CYS A 31 0.85 -0.53 -5.80
C CYS A 31 0.21 -1.92 -5.84
N HIS A 32 -1.12 -2.01 -5.85
CA HIS A 32 -1.83 -3.28 -5.83
C HIS A 32 -1.75 -4.04 -7.16
N PHE A 33 -2.11 -3.40 -8.28
CA PHE A 33 -2.19 -4.12 -9.56
C PHE A 33 -0.85 -4.23 -10.29
N HIS A 34 0.12 -3.36 -10.01
CA HIS A 34 1.40 -3.36 -10.71
C HIS A 34 2.52 -3.92 -9.83
N VAL A 35 2.81 -3.25 -8.71
CA VAL A 35 3.99 -3.57 -7.89
C VAL A 35 3.82 -4.90 -7.14
N PHE A 36 2.69 -5.08 -6.45
CA PHE A 36 2.45 -6.30 -5.68
C PHE A 36 2.11 -7.51 -6.55
N ASP A 37 1.55 -7.30 -7.75
CA ASP A 37 1.33 -8.39 -8.69
C ASP A 37 2.67 -8.96 -9.19
N GLN A 38 3.58 -8.08 -9.62
CA GLN A 38 4.95 -8.47 -10.01
C GLN A 38 5.69 -9.15 -8.86
N MET A 39 5.62 -8.59 -7.65
CA MET A 39 6.23 -9.18 -6.47
C MET A 39 5.65 -10.58 -6.15
N ARG A 40 4.33 -10.77 -6.25
CA ARG A 40 3.69 -12.06 -6.01
C ARG A 40 4.19 -13.11 -7.00
N ASN A 41 4.34 -12.73 -8.26
CA ASN A 41 4.83 -13.64 -9.30
C ASN A 41 6.28 -14.06 -9.00
N ASP A 42 7.13 -13.12 -8.61
CA ASP A 42 8.52 -13.43 -8.22
C ASP A 42 8.63 -14.26 -6.93
N ARG A 43 7.69 -14.07 -6.00
CA ARG A 43 7.60 -14.80 -4.74
C ARG A 43 6.98 -16.19 -4.89
N THR A 44 6.41 -16.52 -6.04
CA THR A 44 5.72 -17.79 -6.25
C THR A 44 6.73 -18.94 -6.17
N GLY A 45 6.51 -19.87 -5.23
CA GLY A 45 7.40 -21.01 -5.00
C GLY A 45 8.57 -20.75 -4.04
N LYS A 46 8.72 -19.54 -3.52
CA LYS A 46 9.74 -19.21 -2.51
C LYS A 46 9.15 -19.34 -1.10
N ASN A 47 9.85 -20.04 -0.20
CA ASN A 47 9.55 -20.08 1.23
C ASN A 47 10.68 -19.38 1.98
N PHE A 48 10.34 -18.38 2.77
CA PHE A 48 11.27 -17.64 3.61
C PHE A 48 11.13 -18.17 5.04
N CYS A 49 12.25 -18.53 5.68
CA CYS A 49 12.27 -19.05 7.04
C CYS A 49 12.46 -17.92 8.07
N THR A 50 13.04 -16.80 7.61
CA THR A 50 13.35 -15.62 8.40
C THR A 50 13.03 -14.33 7.62
N ASP A 51 12.98 -13.20 8.32
CA ASP A 51 12.69 -11.87 7.75
C ASP A 51 13.89 -11.25 6.99
N ASP A 52 15.11 -11.77 7.24
CA ASP A 52 16.36 -11.31 6.61
C ASP A 52 16.61 -11.92 5.20
N GLU A 53 15.83 -12.93 4.83
CA GLU A 53 15.87 -13.63 3.53
C GLU A 53 14.97 -12.97 2.47
#